data_AF-D1YHM3-F1
#
_entry.id   AF-D1YHM3-F1
#
_cell.length_a   1.000
_cell.length_b   1.000
_cell.length_c   1.000
_cell.angle_alpha   90.00
_cell.angle_beta   90.00
_cell.angle_gamma   90.00
#
_symmetry.space_group_name_H-M   'P 1'
#
loop_
_entity.id
_entity.type
_entity.pdbx_description
1 polymer ?
#
loop_
_entity_poly.entity_id
_entity_poly.type
_entity_poly.pdbx_seq_one_letter_code
_entity_poly.pdbx_strand_id
1 'polypeptide(L)' 'MSSNLKYQKGKWYHVQEDGSLKPVDYDKEVKDYYKKWRDNYGN' A
#
# COMPACT_ATOMS: atom_id res chain seq x y z
N MET A 1 0.87 -4.76 13.62
CA MET A 1 0.59 -4.45 12.20
C MET A 1 -0.90 -4.63 11.99
N SER A 2 -1.68 -3.59 12.25
CA SER A 2 -3.13 -3.64 12.00
C SER A 2 -3.35 -3.49 10.51
N SER A 3 -3.83 -4.55 9.87
CA SER A 3 -4.01 -4.62 8.42
C SER A 3 -5.12 -3.67 7.99
N ASN A 4 -4.77 -2.43 7.66
CA ASN A 4 -5.67 -1.39 7.14
C ASN A 4 -6.10 -1.65 5.69
N LEU A 5 -6.36 -2.90 5.30
CA LEU A 5 -6.71 -3.28 3.94
C LEU A 5 -8.10 -3.93 3.89
N LYS A 6 -8.92 -3.50 2.94
CA LYS A 6 -10.28 -4.00 2.69
C LYS A 6 -10.44 -4.41 1.23
N TYR A 7 -11.01 -5.59 0.99
CA TYR A 7 -11.38 -6.04 -0.35
C TYR A 7 -12.86 -5.75 -0.64
N GLN A 8 -13.15 -5.08 -1.74
CA GLN A 8 -14.52 -4.74 -2.13
C GLN A 8 -14.64 -4.64 -3.66
N LYS A 9 -15.71 -5.19 -4.24
CA LYS A 9 -16.01 -5.10 -5.69
C LYS A 9 -14.82 -5.49 -6.60
N GLY A 10 -14.05 -6.51 -6.21
CA GLY A 10 -12.93 -7.00 -7.02
C GLY A 10 -11.62 -6.22 -6.86
N LYS A 11 -11.54 -5.27 -5.92
CA LYS A 11 -10.35 -4.41 -5.71
C LYS A 11 -10.03 -4.29 -4.23
N TRP A 12 -8.76 -3.99 -3.94
CA TRP A 12 -8.28 -3.72 -2.59
C TRP A 12 -8.19 -2.22 -2.31
N TYR A 13 -8.44 -1.85 -1.04
CA TYR A 13 -8.49 -0.49 -0.56
C TYR A 13 -7.77 -0.36 0.78
N HIS A 14 -7.03 0.73 0.96
CA HIS A 14 -6.55 1.18 2.27
C HIS A 14 -7.70 1.80 3.06
N VAL A 15 -7.86 1.37 4.30
CA VAL A 15 -8.77 1.96 5.28
C VAL A 15 -8.00 3.08 6.00
N GLN A 16 -8.44 4.31 5.80
CA GLN A 16 -7.88 5.47 6.49
C GLN A 16 -8.45 5.61 7.91
N GLU A 17 -7.83 6.44 8.75
CA GLU A 17 -8.27 6.62 10.15
C GLU A 17 -9.69 7.20 10.28
N ASP A 18 -10.12 7.98 9.29
CA ASP A 18 -11.49 8.51 9.17
C ASP A 18 -12.49 7.47 8.64
N GLY A 19 -12.06 6.23 8.42
CA GLY A 19 -12.85 5.13 7.87
C GLY A 19 -13.04 5.19 6.36
N SER A 20 -12.45 6.16 5.66
CA SER A 20 -12.54 6.26 4.20
C SER A 20 -11.70 5.19 3.50
N LEU A 21 -12.12 4.80 2.29
CA LEU A 21 -11.45 3.78 1.49
C LEU A 21 -10.67 4.42 0.34
N LYS A 22 -9.35 4.27 0.37
CA LYS A 22 -8.47 4.71 -0.72
C LYS A 22 -8.05 3.51 -1.56
N PRO A 23 -8.17 3.53 -2.90
CA PRO A 23 -7.74 2.41 -3.73
C PRO A 23 -6.27 2.08 -3.51
N VAL A 24 -5.94 0.79 -3.45
CA VAL A 24 -4.55 0.32 -3.46
C VAL A 24 -4.01 0.45 -4.87
N ASP A 25 -2.85 1.08 -5.02
CA ASP A 25 -2.09 1.14 -6.27
C ASP A 25 -0.86 0.26 -6.13
N TYR A 26 -1.02 -1.01 -6.51
CA TYR A 26 0.00 -2.04 -6.35
C TYR A 26 1.30 -1.70 -7.05
N ASP A 27 1.22 -1.21 -8.29
CA ASP A 27 2.40 -0.87 -9.09
C ASP A 27 3.20 0.25 -8.42
N LYS A 28 2.50 1.27 -7.92
CA LYS A 28 3.16 2.37 -7.22
C LYS A 28 3.76 1.92 -5.89
N GLU A 29 3.01 1.17 -5.09
CA GLU A 29 3.46 0.73 -3.76
C GLU A 29 4.65 -0.22 -3.84
N VAL A 30 4.64 -1.15 -4.81
CA VAL A 30 5.78 -2.04 -5.07
C VAL A 30 7.01 -1.24 -5.52
N LYS A 31 6.85 -0.27 -6.43
CA LYS A 31 7.95 0.61 -6.85
C LYS A 31 8.53 1.41 -5.68
N ASP A 32 7.68 2.01 -4.86
CA ASP A 32 8.09 2.77 -3.68
C ASP A 32 8.80 1.88 -2.66
N TYR A 33 8.31 0.65 -2.45
CA TYR A 33 8.97 -0.34 -1.59
C TYR A 33 10.36 -0.69 -2.11
N TYR A 34 10.49 -1.08 -3.38
CA TYR A 34 11.78 -1.42 -3.98
C TYR A 34 12.75 -0.23 -3.98
N LYS A 35 12.26 0.99 -4.20
CA LYS A 35 13.08 2.20 -4.11
C LYS A 35 13.62 2.38 -2.70
N LYS A 36 12.76 2.33 -1.67
CA LYS A 36 13.20 2.44 -0.26
C LYS A 36 14.16 1.32 0.14
N TRP A 37 13.92 0.11 -0.33
CA TRP A 37 14.83 -1.02 -0.08
C TRP A 37 16.19 -0.77 -0.72
N ARG A 38 16.23 -0.31 -1.98
CA ARG A 38 17.47 0.05 -2.66
C ARG A 38 18.19 1.22 -1.98
N ASP A 39 17.47 2.25 -1.55
CA ASP A 39 18.08 3.42 -0.89
C ASP A 39 18.67 3.06 0.49
N ASN A 40 18.08 2.08 1.20
CA ASN A 40 18.53 1.68 2.54
C ASN A 40 19.55 0.53 2.55
N TYR A 41 19.52 -0.35 1.54
CA TYR A 41 20.30 -1.59 1.51
C TYR A 41 21.04 -1.84 0.19
N GLY A 42 20.77 -1.04 -0.84
CA GLY A 42 21.50 -1.06 -2.09
C GLY A 42 22.78 -0.25 -1.93
N ASN A 43 23.83 -0.96 -1.52
CA ASN A 43 25.22 -0.52 -1.47
C ASN A 43 25.64 0.30 -2.70
#